data_AF-A0AAN9Q5U1-F1
#
_entry.id   AF-A0AAN9Q5U1-F1
#
_cell.length_a   1.000
_cell.length_b   1.000
_cell.length_c   1.000
_cell.angle_alpha   90.00
_cell.angle_beta   90.00
_cell.angle_gamma   90.00
#
_symmetry.space_group_name_H-M   'P 1'
#
loop_
_entity.id
_entity.type
_entity.pdbx_description
1 polymer ?
#
loop_
_entity_poly.entity_id
_entity_poly.type
_entity_poly.pdbx_seq_one_letter_code
_entity_poly.pdbx_strand_id
1 'polypeptide(L)'
;MRIRAEESHSSWDFQSFVERDKFSFNRTQIRLLAGALLRKLFWLGLFSAFVQQEQSRRIAVMVANYYFPPWFRLNDFINLVCGCFTCLDFSVAPMMDWTDHHYRTLARLISNHAWLYTEMLAAETIVYQNGNLDRFLAYSPDQHPIVLQIGGSNLENLAKATELTNAYCYDEINFNCGCPSPRVAGRGCFGARLMLDPKFVAEAVSVIAANTNVPVTVKCRIGVDDHDSYNELCDFIYKVSSLSPAKHFLIHSRKALLKGLSPAENRSIPPLKYEYFYGLLRDFPDLTFTINGGITSIDEINAALKAGAHGVMVGRAAYNNPWHILGHVDSAIYGIPSSGLTRRQVLEKYQVYGESVVRKYGLGPTVRDVVKPLLGFFHSEPGNGLWKRKADSALQTCTTIKSFFEETLVAIPDSVLDSPVAEPLPGRGDLFANIESLLPPPYKTKEDVI
;
A
#
# COMPACT_ATOMS: atom_id res chain seq x y z
N MET A 1 -20.15 -37.16 19.66
CA MET A 1 -20.35 -37.18 21.12
C MET A 1 -20.55 -35.74 21.57
N ARG A 2 -21.79 -35.34 21.89
CA ARG A 2 -22.10 -34.00 22.41
C ARG A 2 -21.64 -33.94 23.86
N ILE A 3 -20.79 -32.98 24.22
CA ILE A 3 -20.48 -32.69 25.62
C ILE A 3 -21.06 -31.32 25.94
N ARG A 4 -22.08 -31.32 26.81
CA ARG A 4 -22.51 -30.14 27.55
C ARG A 4 -21.42 -29.85 28.59
N ALA A 5 -20.95 -28.62 28.66
CA ALA A 5 -20.16 -28.15 29.79
C ALA A 5 -21.07 -27.27 30.64
N GLU A 6 -21.37 -27.74 31.85
CA GLU A 6 -22.01 -26.97 32.91
C GLU A 6 -21.06 -25.86 33.39
N GLU A 7 -21.65 -24.71 33.70
CA GLU A 7 -20.99 -23.55 34.28
C GLU A 7 -20.51 -23.90 35.70
N SER A 8 -19.20 -23.90 35.92
CA SER A 8 -18.63 -23.79 37.26
C SER A 8 -17.41 -22.86 37.24
N HIS A 9 -17.48 -21.83 38.09
CA HIS A 9 -16.39 -20.90 38.35
C HIS A 9 -15.31 -21.62 39.17
N SER A 10 -14.31 -22.19 38.49
CA SER A 10 -13.04 -22.57 39.11
C SER A 10 -11.90 -22.30 38.15
N SER A 11 -10.84 -21.68 38.66
CA SER A 11 -9.61 -21.32 37.96
C SER A 11 -9.06 -22.50 37.14
N TRP A 12 -8.98 -22.33 35.83
CA TRP A 12 -8.37 -23.30 34.91
C TRP A 12 -6.85 -23.28 35.07
N ASP A 13 -6.29 -24.27 35.76
CA ASP A 13 -4.85 -24.51 35.81
C ASP A 13 -4.42 -25.37 34.61
N PHE A 14 -4.01 -24.68 33.54
CA PHE A 14 -3.59 -25.26 32.27
C PHE A 14 -2.35 -26.16 32.39
N GLN A 15 -1.54 -25.98 33.45
CA GLN A 15 -0.33 -26.74 33.68
C GLN A 15 -0.65 -28.21 33.99
N SER A 16 -1.74 -28.44 34.73
CA SER A 16 -2.22 -29.80 35.05
C SER A 16 -2.78 -30.57 33.84
N PHE A 17 -3.22 -29.87 32.80
CA PHE A 17 -3.75 -30.47 31.56
C PHE A 17 -2.63 -30.89 30.60
N VAL A 18 -1.52 -30.15 30.57
CA VAL A 18 -0.37 -30.45 29.69
C VAL A 18 0.55 -31.53 30.29
N GLU A 19 0.65 -31.64 31.62
CA GLU A 19 1.53 -32.63 32.26
C GLU A 19 0.93 -34.03 32.38
N ARG A 20 -0.40 -34.19 32.36
CA ARG A 20 -1.04 -35.51 32.54
C ARG A 20 -1.08 -36.35 31.28
N ASP A 21 -1.14 -35.74 30.10
CA ASP A 21 -1.16 -36.47 28.83
C ASP A 21 0.00 -36.04 27.95
N LYS A 22 0.97 -36.93 27.76
CA LYS A 22 2.15 -36.73 26.89
C LYS A 22 1.74 -36.56 25.41
N PHE A 23 1.18 -35.41 25.04
CA PHE A 23 0.91 -35.04 23.65
C PHE A 23 2.00 -34.09 23.15
N SER A 24 2.81 -34.55 22.20
CA SER A 24 3.68 -33.66 21.42
C SER A 24 2.84 -32.94 20.37
N PHE A 25 2.45 -31.69 20.63
CA PHE A 25 1.79 -30.87 19.63
C PHE A 25 2.79 -30.41 18.57
N ASN A 26 2.45 -30.57 17.29
CA ASN A 26 3.27 -30.02 16.21
C ASN A 26 3.04 -28.50 16.05
N ARG A 27 3.92 -27.82 15.29
CA ARG A 27 3.87 -26.36 15.06
C ARG A 27 2.50 -25.85 14.60
N THR A 28 1.77 -26.65 13.82
CA THR A 28 0.45 -26.28 13.28
C THR A 28 -0.62 -26.34 14.36
N GLN A 29 -0.58 -27.35 15.23
CA GLN A 29 -1.53 -27.49 16.34
C GLN A 29 -1.35 -26.40 17.41
N ILE A 30 -0.09 -26.01 17.69
CA ILE A 30 0.21 -24.90 18.61
C ILE A 30 -0.32 -23.57 18.04
N ARG A 31 -0.16 -23.31 16.74
CA ARG A 31 -0.73 -22.12 16.07
C ARG A 31 -2.25 -22.06 16.18
N LEU A 32 -2.93 -23.20 16.01
CA LEU A 32 -4.39 -23.28 16.11
C LEU A 32 -4.89 -23.06 17.55
N LEU A 33 -4.20 -23.63 18.55
CA LEU A 33 -4.51 -23.44 19.96
C LEU A 33 -4.25 -21.99 20.42
N ALA A 34 -3.15 -21.38 20.00
CA ALA A 34 -2.85 -19.97 20.28
C ALA A 34 -3.89 -19.03 19.65
N GLY A 35 -4.30 -19.30 18.40
CA GLY A 35 -5.35 -18.57 17.72
C GLY A 35 -6.72 -18.71 18.39
N ALA A 36 -7.05 -19.90 18.93
CA ALA A 36 -8.28 -20.12 19.68
C ALA A 36 -8.29 -19.41 21.04
N LEU A 37 -7.14 -19.37 21.74
CA LEU A 37 -6.99 -18.68 23.02
C LEU A 37 -7.11 -17.16 22.87
N LEU A 38 -6.49 -16.59 21.84
CA LEU A 38 -6.55 -15.15 21.53
C LEU A 38 -7.97 -14.71 21.15
N ARG A 39 -8.72 -15.52 20.37
CA ARG A 39 -10.13 -15.25 20.08
C ARG A 39 -11.01 -15.27 21.34
N LYS A 40 -10.69 -16.12 22.31
CA LYS A 40 -11.40 -16.22 23.59
C LYS A 40 -11.13 -15.01 24.50
N LEU A 41 -9.89 -14.51 24.51
CA LEU A 41 -9.52 -13.28 25.23
C LEU A 41 -10.13 -12.02 24.59
N PHE A 42 -10.25 -12.00 23.26
CA PHE A 42 -10.94 -10.94 22.52
C PHE A 42 -12.44 -10.89 22.86
N TRP A 43 -13.08 -12.05 23.03
CA TRP A 43 -14.50 -12.15 23.40
C TRP A 43 -14.80 -11.72 24.84
N LEU A 44 -13.81 -11.77 25.74
CA LEU A 44 -13.93 -11.38 27.15
C LEU A 44 -13.68 -9.88 27.41
N GLY A 45 -13.53 -9.05 26.37
CA GLY A 45 -13.45 -7.58 26.50
C GLY A 45 -12.16 -7.03 27.14
N LEU A 46 -11.15 -7.87 27.39
CA LEU A 46 -9.90 -7.48 28.06
C LEU A 46 -8.87 -6.79 27.16
N PHE A 47 -9.15 -6.64 25.86
CA PHE A 47 -8.17 -6.14 24.89
C PHE A 47 -8.26 -4.63 24.62
N SER A 48 -9.41 -3.99 24.83
CA SER A 48 -9.57 -2.54 24.56
C SER A 48 -8.74 -1.67 25.52
N ALA A 49 -8.44 -2.15 26.72
CA ALA A 49 -7.57 -1.47 27.68
C ALA A 49 -6.06 -1.73 27.45
N PHE A 50 -5.70 -2.68 26.58
CA PHE A 50 -4.33 -3.18 26.44
C PHE A 50 -3.50 -2.45 25.38
N VAL A 51 -4.13 -1.68 24.50
CA VAL A 51 -3.46 -1.17 23.27
C VAL A 51 -2.86 0.24 23.44
N GLN A 52 -3.06 0.93 24.56
CA GLN A 52 -2.70 2.36 24.65
C GLN A 52 -1.46 2.77 25.46
N GLN A 53 -0.63 1.86 25.98
CA GLN A 53 0.60 2.27 26.70
C GLN A 53 1.83 1.39 26.45
N GLU A 54 3.00 2.02 26.54
CA GLU A 54 4.35 1.43 26.43
C GLU A 54 4.59 0.26 27.42
N GLN A 55 3.78 0.19 28.48
CA GLN A 55 3.74 -0.92 29.44
C GLN A 55 3.26 -2.25 28.83
N SER A 56 2.40 -2.22 27.80
CA SER A 56 1.84 -3.39 27.15
C SER A 56 2.89 -4.23 26.40
N ARG A 57 3.95 -3.59 25.89
CA ARG A 57 5.09 -4.27 25.28
C ARG A 57 5.89 -5.10 26.30
N ARG A 58 6.04 -4.62 27.54
CA ARG A 58 6.75 -5.35 28.60
C ARG A 58 5.97 -6.57 29.09
N ILE A 59 4.64 -6.48 29.15
CA ILE A 59 3.77 -7.60 29.53
C ILE A 59 3.72 -8.64 28.42
N ALA A 60 3.65 -8.24 27.15
CA ALA A 60 3.74 -9.15 26.00
C ALA A 60 5.06 -9.95 25.99
N VAL A 61 6.18 -9.31 26.33
CA VAL A 61 7.49 -9.97 26.51
C VAL A 61 7.47 -10.98 27.66
N MET A 62 6.81 -10.64 28.77
CA MET A 62 6.70 -11.53 29.93
C MET A 62 5.83 -12.76 29.63
N VAL A 63 4.70 -12.58 28.94
CA VAL A 63 3.79 -13.66 28.52
C VAL A 63 4.44 -14.55 27.46
N ALA A 64 5.16 -13.96 26.49
CA ALA A 64 5.89 -14.72 25.47
C ALA A 64 6.96 -15.64 26.08
N ASN A 65 7.71 -15.15 27.08
CA ASN A 65 8.74 -15.92 27.78
C ASN A 65 8.19 -16.97 28.75
N TYR A 66 6.94 -16.82 29.22
CA TYR A 66 6.34 -17.74 30.19
C TYR A 66 5.59 -18.91 29.53
N TYR A 67 5.00 -18.70 28.34
CA TYR A 67 4.11 -19.68 27.70
C TYR A 67 4.65 -20.33 26.41
N PHE A 68 5.77 -19.84 25.83
CA PHE A 68 6.28 -20.37 24.56
C PHE A 68 7.72 -20.92 24.66
N PRO A 69 8.06 -21.97 23.88
CA PRO A 69 9.40 -22.56 23.90
C PRO A 69 10.51 -21.59 23.44
N PRO A 70 11.77 -21.76 23.87
CA PRO A 70 12.89 -20.83 23.59
C PRO A 70 13.21 -20.59 22.11
N TRP A 71 12.74 -21.45 21.20
CA TRP A 71 12.91 -21.29 19.74
C TRP A 71 11.81 -20.46 19.08
N PHE A 72 10.75 -20.10 19.81
CA PHE A 72 9.67 -19.23 19.35
C PHE A 72 10.12 -17.78 19.51
N ARG A 73 10.47 -17.10 18.41
CA ARG A 73 11.05 -15.75 18.50
C ARG A 73 9.97 -14.74 18.89
N LEU A 74 10.36 -13.74 19.67
CA LEU A 74 9.50 -12.61 20.04
C LEU A 74 8.85 -11.94 18.81
N ASN A 75 9.56 -11.89 17.67
CA ASN A 75 9.02 -11.37 16.41
C ASN A 75 7.89 -12.23 15.83
N ASP A 76 7.93 -13.56 15.99
CA ASP A 76 6.85 -14.45 15.55
C ASP A 76 5.62 -14.27 16.45
N PHE A 77 5.81 -13.99 17.74
CA PHE A 77 4.72 -13.66 18.67
C PHE A 77 4.15 -12.27 18.41
N ILE A 78 4.98 -11.26 18.15
CA ILE A 78 4.52 -9.92 17.74
C ILE A 78 3.75 -10.01 16.42
N ASN A 79 4.22 -10.76 15.43
CA ASN A 79 3.48 -10.95 14.17
C ASN A 79 2.18 -11.76 14.34
N LEU A 80 2.08 -12.60 15.38
CA LEU A 80 0.89 -13.40 15.66
C LEU A 80 -0.13 -12.67 16.55
N VAL A 81 0.34 -11.84 17.49
CA VAL A 81 -0.48 -11.04 18.43
C VAL A 81 -0.86 -9.69 17.82
N CYS A 82 0.04 -9.08 17.04
CA CYS A 82 -0.22 -7.93 16.16
C CYS A 82 -0.61 -8.37 14.74
N GLY A 83 -0.91 -9.66 14.54
CA GLY A 83 -1.40 -10.15 13.27
C GLY A 83 -2.60 -9.33 12.83
N CYS A 84 -2.42 -8.57 11.75
CA CYS A 84 -3.43 -7.86 10.98
C CYS A 84 -3.67 -6.35 11.23
N PHE A 85 -2.67 -5.57 11.69
CA PHE A 85 -2.63 -4.12 11.36
C PHE A 85 -1.19 -3.65 11.14
N THR A 86 -0.63 -3.87 9.95
CA THR A 86 0.42 -2.96 9.49
C THR A 86 -0.24 -1.59 9.33
N CYS A 87 0.14 -0.62 10.16
CA CYS A 87 -0.35 0.75 10.02
C CYS A 87 -0.05 1.24 8.59
N LEU A 88 -1.02 1.81 7.87
CA LEU A 88 -0.80 2.30 6.51
C LEU A 88 -0.09 3.67 6.56
N ASP A 89 1.07 3.76 7.22
CA ASP A 89 1.78 5.04 7.35
C ASP A 89 2.42 5.45 6.02
N PHE A 90 2.87 4.47 5.23
CA PHE A 90 3.47 4.70 3.92
C PHE A 90 2.98 3.73 2.85
N SER A 91 2.59 4.27 1.70
CA SER A 91 2.28 3.51 0.49
C SER A 91 2.90 4.10 -0.78
N VAL A 92 3.21 3.23 -1.74
CA VAL A 92 3.56 3.65 -3.10
C VAL A 92 2.29 3.79 -3.94
N ALA A 93 2.14 4.92 -4.62
CA ALA A 93 0.94 5.20 -5.41
C ALA A 93 0.79 4.26 -6.61
N PRO A 94 -0.44 3.87 -6.99
CA PRO A 94 -0.71 3.17 -8.24
C PRO A 94 -0.36 4.07 -9.43
N MET A 95 0.55 3.62 -10.29
CA MET A 95 1.03 4.38 -11.43
C MET A 95 1.12 3.49 -12.66
N MET A 96 0.24 3.75 -13.65
CA MET A 96 0.26 3.07 -14.95
C MET A 96 1.66 3.10 -15.58
N ASP A 97 2.06 1.97 -16.15
CA ASP A 97 3.35 1.64 -16.75
C ASP A 97 4.55 1.75 -15.78
N TRP A 98 4.35 1.98 -14.49
CA TRP A 98 5.40 2.28 -13.51
C TRP A 98 5.37 1.28 -12.36
N THR A 99 4.24 1.13 -11.64
CA THR A 99 4.12 0.18 -10.53
C THR A 99 3.73 -1.22 -10.99
N ASP A 100 4.42 -1.71 -12.02
CA ASP A 100 4.26 -3.07 -12.52
C ASP A 100 4.80 -4.12 -11.51
N HIS A 101 4.66 -5.40 -11.85
CA HIS A 101 5.14 -6.49 -11.00
C HIS A 101 6.67 -6.43 -10.74
N HIS A 102 7.45 -5.90 -11.69
CA HIS A 102 8.90 -5.80 -11.60
C HIS A 102 9.31 -4.69 -10.64
N TYR A 103 8.71 -3.50 -10.76
CA TYR A 103 8.93 -2.40 -9.83
C TYR A 103 8.51 -2.77 -8.42
N ARG A 104 7.35 -3.40 -8.23
CA ARG A 104 6.91 -3.83 -6.89
C ARG A 104 7.88 -4.84 -6.27
N THR A 105 8.47 -5.72 -7.07
CA THR A 105 9.54 -6.62 -6.60
C THR A 105 10.77 -5.84 -6.16
N LEU A 106 11.24 -4.87 -6.96
CA LEU A 106 12.35 -3.99 -6.57
C LEU A 106 12.03 -3.23 -5.28
N ALA A 107 10.83 -2.65 -5.18
CA ALA A 107 10.40 -1.87 -4.02
C ALA A 107 10.41 -2.73 -2.75
N ARG A 108 9.92 -3.97 -2.84
CA ARG A 108 9.92 -4.93 -1.73
C ARG A 108 11.34 -5.34 -1.30
N LEU A 109 12.28 -5.45 -2.25
CA LEU A 109 13.68 -5.73 -1.91
C LEU A 109 14.35 -4.57 -1.15
N ILE A 110 13.83 -3.35 -1.27
CA ILE A 110 14.35 -2.15 -0.59
C ILE A 110 13.63 -1.92 0.75
N SER A 111 12.30 -2.10 0.81
CA SER A 111 11.47 -1.90 2.00
C SER A 111 10.54 -3.09 2.21
N ASN A 112 10.53 -3.65 3.42
CA ASN A 112 9.66 -4.77 3.77
C ASN A 112 8.27 -4.33 4.24
N HIS A 113 8.09 -3.04 4.58
CA HIS A 113 6.86 -2.54 5.20
C HIS A 113 6.06 -1.59 4.31
N ALA A 114 6.64 -1.08 3.22
CA ALA A 114 5.90 -0.26 2.26
C ALA A 114 4.70 -1.03 1.70
N TRP A 115 3.53 -0.40 1.73
CA TRP A 115 2.34 -0.89 1.04
C TRP A 115 2.45 -0.59 -0.46
N LEU A 116 2.29 -1.63 -1.28
CA LEU A 116 2.50 -1.55 -2.72
C LEU A 116 1.16 -1.61 -3.44
N TYR A 117 0.91 -0.66 -4.33
CA TYR A 117 -0.28 -0.68 -5.18
C TYR A 117 0.07 -1.21 -6.57
N THR A 118 -0.83 -2.00 -7.15
CA THR A 118 -0.73 -2.36 -8.56
C THR A 118 -0.90 -1.13 -9.45
N GLU A 119 -0.62 -1.30 -10.74
CA GLU A 119 -1.25 -0.43 -11.74
C GLU A 119 -2.78 -0.53 -11.66
N MET A 120 -3.46 0.49 -12.17
CA MET A 120 -4.92 0.47 -12.25
C MET A 120 -5.36 -0.52 -13.34
N LEU A 121 -6.10 -1.56 -12.97
CA LEU A 121 -6.70 -2.50 -13.91
C LEU A 121 -8.17 -2.15 -14.14
N ALA A 122 -8.58 -2.10 -15.41
CA ALA A 122 -10.00 -1.94 -15.74
C ALA A 122 -10.74 -3.26 -15.47
N ALA A 123 -11.95 -3.18 -14.90
CA ALA A 123 -12.78 -4.34 -14.61
C ALA A 123 -13.03 -5.18 -15.88
N GLU A 124 -13.28 -4.51 -17.02
CA GLU A 124 -13.44 -5.15 -18.32
C GLU A 124 -12.19 -5.94 -18.75
N THR A 125 -10.99 -5.43 -18.46
CA THR A 125 -9.74 -6.14 -18.77
C THR A 125 -9.64 -7.43 -17.96
N ILE A 126 -10.10 -7.45 -16.72
CA ILE A 126 -10.11 -8.66 -15.89
C ILE A 126 -11.19 -9.62 -16.39
N VAL A 127 -12.41 -9.13 -16.66
CA VAL A 127 -13.55 -9.99 -17.03
C VAL A 127 -13.36 -10.66 -18.39
N TYR A 128 -12.86 -9.92 -19.40
CA TYR A 128 -12.80 -10.42 -20.78
C TYR A 128 -11.48 -11.06 -21.16
N GLN A 129 -10.51 -11.13 -20.23
CA GLN A 129 -9.24 -11.79 -20.49
C GLN A 129 -9.36 -13.32 -20.32
N ASN A 130 -9.55 -14.01 -21.43
CA ASN A 130 -9.66 -15.48 -21.43
C ASN A 130 -8.27 -16.14 -21.24
N GLY A 131 -8.10 -16.86 -20.13
CA GLY A 131 -6.99 -17.80 -19.91
C GLY A 131 -5.61 -17.19 -19.63
N ASN A 132 -5.51 -15.88 -19.40
CA ASN A 132 -4.23 -15.22 -19.12
C ASN A 132 -4.37 -14.06 -18.12
N LEU A 133 -5.11 -14.31 -17.03
CA LEU A 133 -5.26 -13.37 -15.92
C LEU A 133 -3.97 -13.20 -15.13
N ASP A 134 -3.16 -14.26 -15.03
CA ASP A 134 -1.87 -14.23 -14.32
C ASP A 134 -0.94 -13.14 -14.86
N ARG A 135 -0.99 -12.83 -16.16
CA ARG A 135 -0.24 -11.73 -16.74
C ARG A 135 -0.52 -10.37 -16.06
N PHE A 136 -1.74 -10.16 -15.58
CA PHE A 136 -2.16 -8.90 -14.97
C PHE A 136 -2.21 -8.97 -13.44
N LEU A 137 -2.62 -10.12 -12.90
CA LEU A 137 -2.96 -10.28 -11.50
C LEU A 137 -1.92 -11.07 -10.70
N ALA A 138 -1.08 -11.90 -11.33
CA ALA A 138 -0.10 -12.68 -10.57
C ALA A 138 1.01 -11.79 -10.01
N TYR A 139 1.46 -12.12 -8.81
CA TYR A 139 2.59 -11.50 -8.15
C TYR A 139 3.32 -12.52 -7.26
N SER A 140 4.53 -12.18 -6.81
CA SER A 140 5.26 -13.03 -5.85
C SER A 140 4.68 -12.83 -4.46
N PRO A 141 4.44 -13.90 -3.66
CA PRO A 141 3.96 -13.77 -2.29
C PRO A 141 4.76 -12.80 -1.42
N ASP A 142 6.04 -12.57 -1.72
CA ASP A 142 6.87 -11.61 -0.99
C ASP A 142 6.36 -10.15 -1.11
N GLN A 143 5.51 -9.82 -2.09
CA GLN A 143 5.03 -8.46 -2.32
C GLN A 143 4.03 -7.95 -1.26
N HIS A 144 3.52 -8.80 -0.36
CA HIS A 144 2.66 -8.36 0.73
C HIS A 144 3.36 -7.34 1.66
N PRO A 145 2.66 -6.29 2.16
CA PRO A 145 1.27 -5.95 1.84
C PRO A 145 1.13 -5.31 0.44
N ILE A 146 0.13 -5.77 -0.34
CA ILE A 146 -0.16 -5.37 -1.71
C ILE A 146 -1.66 -5.11 -1.95
N VAL A 147 -1.94 -4.01 -2.63
CA VAL A 147 -3.29 -3.53 -2.94
C VAL A 147 -3.54 -3.60 -4.44
N LEU A 148 -4.65 -4.23 -4.83
CA LEU A 148 -5.12 -4.19 -6.22
C LEU A 148 -5.97 -2.94 -6.43
N GLN A 149 -5.59 -2.10 -7.39
CA GLN A 149 -6.44 -0.99 -7.83
C GLN A 149 -7.30 -1.39 -9.04
N ILE A 150 -8.61 -1.30 -8.90
CA ILE A 150 -9.59 -1.56 -9.96
C ILE A 150 -10.28 -0.24 -10.37
N GLY A 151 -10.59 -0.09 -11.66
CA GLY A 151 -11.48 0.95 -12.18
C GLY A 151 -12.53 0.36 -13.12
N GLY A 152 -13.71 0.98 -13.17
CA GLY A 152 -14.78 0.55 -14.06
C GLY A 152 -16.04 1.40 -13.88
N SER A 153 -16.97 1.28 -14.82
CA SER A 153 -18.25 2.01 -14.85
C SER A 153 -19.47 1.08 -15.00
N ASN A 154 -19.25 -0.23 -14.96
CA ASN A 154 -20.31 -1.25 -15.00
C ASN A 154 -20.26 -2.11 -13.74
N LEU A 155 -21.37 -2.15 -12.99
CA LEU A 155 -21.46 -2.85 -11.70
C LEU A 155 -21.27 -4.37 -11.83
N GLU A 156 -21.81 -5.00 -12.88
CA GLU A 156 -21.67 -6.44 -13.12
C GLU A 156 -20.21 -6.83 -13.40
N ASN A 157 -19.51 -6.04 -14.22
CA ASN A 157 -18.09 -6.23 -14.48
C ASN A 157 -17.26 -6.02 -13.21
N LEU A 158 -17.60 -5.04 -12.37
CA LEU A 158 -16.90 -4.80 -11.11
C LEU A 158 -17.09 -5.98 -10.14
N ALA A 159 -18.30 -6.51 -10.02
CA ALA A 159 -18.59 -7.72 -9.24
C ALA A 159 -17.73 -8.89 -9.74
N LYS A 160 -17.80 -9.16 -11.05
CA LYS A 160 -17.13 -10.31 -11.65
C LYS A 160 -15.60 -10.19 -11.59
N ALA A 161 -15.06 -9.01 -11.86
CA ALA A 161 -13.64 -8.75 -11.74
C ALA A 161 -13.15 -8.99 -10.31
N THR A 162 -13.90 -8.52 -9.30
CA THR A 162 -13.57 -8.70 -7.89
C THR A 162 -13.63 -10.18 -7.49
N GLU A 163 -14.63 -10.93 -7.95
CA GLU A 163 -14.73 -12.37 -7.70
C GLU A 163 -13.50 -13.12 -8.26
N LEU A 164 -13.08 -12.78 -9.48
CA LEU A 164 -11.91 -13.38 -10.14
C LEU A 164 -10.59 -13.05 -9.43
N THR A 165 -10.47 -11.90 -8.77
CA THR A 165 -9.24 -11.48 -8.11
C THR A 165 -9.04 -12.14 -6.74
N ASN A 166 -10.09 -12.70 -6.13
CA ASN A 166 -10.00 -13.37 -4.81
C ASN A 166 -8.97 -14.51 -4.80
N ALA A 167 -8.79 -15.22 -5.92
CA ALA A 167 -7.79 -16.29 -6.04
C ALA A 167 -6.33 -15.80 -5.93
N TYR A 168 -6.11 -14.50 -6.13
CA TYR A 168 -4.80 -13.86 -6.04
C TYR A 168 -4.49 -13.27 -4.66
N CYS A 169 -5.42 -13.35 -3.70
CA CYS A 169 -5.18 -13.04 -2.28
C CYS A 169 -4.60 -11.64 -1.98
N TYR A 170 -4.98 -10.60 -2.73
CA TYR A 170 -4.60 -9.21 -2.39
C TYR A 170 -5.04 -8.83 -0.98
N ASP A 171 -4.31 -7.95 -0.30
CA ASP A 171 -4.63 -7.54 1.08
C ASP A 171 -5.74 -6.48 1.15
N GLU A 172 -5.99 -5.78 0.04
CA GLU A 172 -6.99 -4.72 -0.09
C GLU A 172 -7.39 -4.56 -1.57
N ILE A 173 -8.65 -4.16 -1.81
CA ILE A 173 -9.11 -3.68 -3.11
C ILE A 173 -9.33 -2.16 -3.05
N ASN A 174 -8.65 -1.41 -3.92
CA ASN A 174 -8.81 0.03 -4.05
C ASN A 174 -9.59 0.41 -5.31
N PHE A 175 -10.63 1.22 -5.18
CA PHE A 175 -11.42 1.71 -6.30
C PHE A 175 -10.91 3.05 -6.82
N ASN A 176 -10.62 3.14 -8.13
CA ASN A 176 -10.09 4.34 -8.76
C ASN A 176 -11.19 5.34 -9.13
N CYS A 177 -11.23 6.47 -8.43
CA CYS A 177 -12.04 7.64 -8.73
C CYS A 177 -11.18 8.88 -9.01
N GLY A 178 -9.94 8.70 -9.48
CA GLY A 178 -8.95 9.80 -9.54
C GLY A 178 -8.17 9.94 -10.85
N CYS A 179 -8.25 8.97 -11.78
CA CYS A 179 -7.53 9.01 -13.05
C CYS A 179 -8.17 10.02 -14.03
N PRO A 180 -7.44 11.05 -14.50
CA PRO A 180 -7.95 12.03 -15.46
C PRO A 180 -7.75 11.63 -16.93
N SER A 181 -7.25 10.41 -17.21
CA SER A 181 -6.91 9.98 -18.57
C SER A 181 -8.13 9.98 -19.50
N PRO A 182 -8.06 10.53 -20.73
CA PRO A 182 -9.18 10.49 -21.67
C PRO A 182 -9.64 9.07 -22.03
N ARG A 183 -8.74 8.08 -21.97
CA ARG A 183 -9.11 6.66 -22.20
C ARG A 183 -10.07 6.15 -21.13
N VAL A 184 -9.91 6.64 -19.90
CA VAL A 184 -10.63 6.19 -18.70
C VAL A 184 -11.82 7.11 -18.42
N ALA A 185 -11.57 8.40 -18.21
CA ALA A 185 -12.58 9.41 -17.88
C ALA A 185 -13.44 9.83 -19.09
N GLY A 186 -12.90 9.71 -20.30
CA GLY A 186 -13.64 9.97 -21.53
C GLY A 186 -14.37 8.71 -22.00
N ARG A 187 -13.64 7.78 -22.64
CA ARG A 187 -14.26 6.61 -23.30
C ARG A 187 -14.75 5.53 -22.33
N GLY A 188 -14.02 5.29 -21.24
CA GLY A 188 -14.42 4.30 -20.22
C GLY A 188 -15.47 4.82 -19.24
N CYS A 189 -15.72 6.13 -19.20
CA CYS A 189 -16.62 6.76 -18.23
C CYS A 189 -16.29 6.46 -16.75
N PHE A 190 -15.03 6.19 -16.40
CA PHE A 190 -14.60 5.94 -15.01
C PHE A 190 -13.38 6.78 -14.59
N GLY A 191 -12.83 6.57 -13.39
CA GLY A 191 -11.73 7.37 -12.85
C GLY A 191 -12.24 8.71 -12.29
N ALA A 192 -11.55 9.82 -12.57
CA ALA A 192 -11.92 11.13 -12.00
C ALA A 192 -13.37 11.53 -12.33
N ARG A 193 -13.90 11.15 -13.51
CA ARG A 193 -15.28 11.43 -13.91
C ARG A 193 -16.33 10.91 -12.92
N LEU A 194 -16.02 9.84 -12.18
CA LEU A 194 -16.90 9.24 -11.18
C LEU A 194 -17.15 10.15 -9.98
N MET A 195 -16.28 11.14 -9.72
CA MET A 195 -16.52 12.10 -8.63
C MET A 195 -17.79 12.94 -8.84
N LEU A 196 -18.26 13.05 -10.09
CA LEU A 196 -19.52 13.72 -10.42
C LEU A 196 -20.75 12.83 -10.18
N ASP A 197 -20.57 11.56 -9.86
CA ASP A 197 -21.64 10.61 -9.52
C ASP A 197 -21.29 9.80 -8.25
N PRO A 198 -21.35 10.43 -7.06
CA PRO A 198 -21.05 9.76 -5.81
C PRO A 198 -21.99 8.60 -5.47
N LYS A 199 -23.22 8.58 -6.02
CA LYS A 199 -24.16 7.47 -5.80
C LYS A 199 -23.68 6.21 -6.51
N PHE A 200 -23.29 6.35 -7.78
CA PHE A 200 -22.68 5.24 -8.51
C PHE A 200 -21.40 4.74 -7.82
N VAL A 201 -20.57 5.65 -7.30
CA VAL A 201 -19.36 5.24 -6.55
C VAL A 201 -19.73 4.41 -5.31
N ALA A 202 -20.76 4.80 -4.56
CA ALA A 202 -21.23 4.04 -3.41
C ALA A 202 -21.75 2.65 -3.80
N GLU A 203 -22.52 2.57 -4.90
CA GLU A 203 -23.01 1.30 -5.46
C GLU A 203 -21.85 0.41 -5.90
N ALA A 204 -20.89 0.96 -6.66
CA ALA A 204 -19.69 0.26 -7.10
C ALA A 204 -18.88 -0.29 -5.93
N VAL A 205 -18.63 0.51 -4.90
CA VAL A 205 -17.91 0.07 -3.69
C VAL A 205 -18.68 -1.03 -2.97
N SER A 206 -20.00 -0.90 -2.83
CA SER A 206 -20.83 -1.92 -2.19
C SER A 206 -20.81 -3.24 -2.95
N VAL A 207 -20.83 -3.19 -4.29
CA VAL A 207 -20.70 -4.37 -5.14
C VAL A 207 -19.33 -5.03 -5.01
N ILE A 208 -18.24 -4.25 -5.02
CA ILE A 208 -16.89 -4.78 -4.81
C ILE A 208 -16.81 -5.44 -3.43
N ALA A 209 -17.24 -4.74 -2.37
CA ALA A 209 -17.20 -5.25 -1.00
C ALA A 209 -18.04 -6.51 -0.79
N ALA A 210 -19.17 -6.66 -1.50
CA ALA A 210 -19.98 -7.87 -1.45
C ALA A 210 -19.31 -9.09 -2.10
N ASN A 211 -18.28 -8.88 -2.95
CA ASN A 211 -17.59 -9.92 -3.71
C ASN A 211 -16.15 -10.17 -3.23
N THR A 212 -15.72 -9.59 -2.11
CA THR A 212 -14.41 -9.84 -1.51
C THR A 212 -14.47 -9.85 0.01
N ASN A 213 -13.47 -10.45 0.65
CA ASN A 213 -13.35 -10.48 2.11
C ASN A 213 -12.32 -9.48 2.66
N VAL A 214 -11.63 -8.75 1.78
CA VAL A 214 -10.62 -7.76 2.17
C VAL A 214 -11.20 -6.35 2.18
N PRO A 215 -10.57 -5.39 2.88
CA PRO A 215 -11.04 -4.01 2.90
C PRO A 215 -11.17 -3.42 1.50
N VAL A 216 -12.16 -2.55 1.33
CA VAL A 216 -12.39 -1.79 0.09
C VAL A 216 -12.21 -0.30 0.37
N THR A 217 -11.29 0.32 -0.36
CA THR A 217 -10.92 1.73 -0.19
C THR A 217 -11.15 2.52 -1.47
N VAL A 218 -11.23 3.84 -1.38
CA VAL A 218 -11.49 4.71 -2.54
C VAL A 218 -10.34 5.69 -2.72
N LYS A 219 -9.73 5.71 -3.92
CA LYS A 219 -8.73 6.74 -4.26
C LYS A 219 -9.32 7.78 -5.21
N CYS A 220 -9.40 9.03 -4.76
CA CYS A 220 -9.97 10.13 -5.53
C CYS A 220 -9.06 11.38 -5.54
N ARG A 221 -9.61 12.48 -6.06
CA ARG A 221 -9.00 13.82 -6.05
C ARG A 221 -9.83 14.75 -5.16
N ILE A 222 -9.44 16.02 -5.09
CA ILE A 222 -10.20 17.05 -4.36
C ILE A 222 -11.33 17.69 -5.19
N GLY A 223 -11.49 17.31 -6.47
CA GLY A 223 -12.49 17.91 -7.36
C GLY A 223 -12.20 17.63 -8.84
N VAL A 224 -13.17 17.96 -9.70
CA VAL A 224 -13.12 17.71 -11.15
C VAL A 224 -13.69 18.89 -11.91
N ASP A 225 -12.96 19.38 -12.90
CA ASP A 225 -13.34 20.55 -13.71
C ASP A 225 -13.82 21.68 -12.78
N ASP A 226 -15.02 22.23 -12.94
CA ASP A 226 -15.52 23.33 -12.10
C ASP A 226 -16.22 22.88 -10.81
N HIS A 227 -16.24 21.56 -10.54
CA HIS A 227 -16.73 20.95 -9.31
C HIS A 227 -15.57 20.66 -8.35
N ASP A 228 -15.00 21.73 -7.78
CA ASP A 228 -13.80 21.66 -6.93
C ASP A 228 -13.89 22.54 -5.67
N SER A 229 -15.10 22.86 -5.21
CA SER A 229 -15.30 23.45 -3.90
C SER A 229 -15.09 22.42 -2.78
N TYR A 230 -14.73 22.91 -1.58
CA TYR A 230 -14.57 22.03 -0.42
C TYR A 230 -15.89 21.32 -0.04
N ASN A 231 -17.03 22.01 -0.15
CA ASN A 231 -18.34 21.41 0.13
C ASN A 231 -18.69 20.31 -0.88
N GLU A 232 -18.35 20.44 -2.16
CA GLU A 232 -18.58 19.37 -3.14
C GLU A 232 -17.71 18.14 -2.84
N LEU A 233 -16.47 18.33 -2.39
CA LEU A 233 -15.63 17.24 -1.91
C LEU A 233 -16.24 16.55 -0.68
N CYS A 234 -16.73 17.32 0.29
CA CYS A 234 -17.39 16.78 1.48
C CYS A 234 -18.69 16.03 1.11
N ASP A 235 -19.51 16.57 0.22
CA ASP A 235 -20.72 15.92 -0.30
C ASP A 235 -20.40 14.58 -0.97
N PHE A 236 -19.28 14.50 -1.71
CA PHE A 236 -18.79 13.26 -2.29
C PHE A 236 -18.42 12.25 -1.21
N ILE A 237 -17.59 12.64 -0.24
CA ILE A 237 -17.14 11.77 0.86
C ILE A 237 -18.32 11.29 1.71
N TYR A 238 -19.22 12.20 2.09
CA TYR A 238 -20.42 11.89 2.87
C TYR A 238 -21.30 10.86 2.16
N LYS A 239 -21.64 11.10 0.88
CA LYS A 239 -22.51 10.19 0.13
C LYS A 239 -21.88 8.80 -0.04
N VAL A 240 -20.60 8.74 -0.40
CA VAL A 240 -19.92 7.45 -0.60
C VAL A 240 -19.81 6.68 0.71
N SER A 241 -19.40 7.33 1.80
CA SER A 241 -19.21 6.67 3.12
C SER A 241 -20.51 6.31 3.83
N SER A 242 -21.61 7.00 3.54
CA SER A 242 -22.93 6.73 4.14
C SER A 242 -23.72 5.65 3.40
N LEU A 243 -23.52 5.52 2.08
CA LEU A 243 -24.25 4.57 1.23
C LEU A 243 -23.43 3.31 0.88
N SER A 244 -22.21 3.19 1.40
CA SER A 244 -21.33 2.06 1.14
C SER A 244 -20.49 1.72 2.37
N PRO A 245 -19.82 0.56 2.41
CA PRO A 245 -18.92 0.21 3.50
C PRO A 245 -17.56 0.94 3.49
N ALA A 246 -17.30 1.87 2.55
CA ALA A 246 -16.04 2.61 2.50
C ALA A 246 -15.79 3.41 3.79
N LYS A 247 -14.66 3.13 4.45
CA LYS A 247 -14.18 3.90 5.61
C LYS A 247 -12.82 4.58 5.39
N HIS A 248 -12.14 4.27 4.28
CA HIS A 248 -10.82 4.81 4.00
C HIS A 248 -10.74 5.41 2.60
N PHE A 249 -10.32 6.68 2.55
CA PHE A 249 -10.16 7.45 1.33
C PHE A 249 -8.71 7.92 1.14
N LEU A 250 -8.19 7.72 -0.07
CA LEU A 250 -6.87 8.19 -0.48
C LEU A 250 -7.05 9.42 -1.38
N ILE A 251 -6.69 10.59 -0.86
CA ILE A 251 -6.99 11.87 -1.50
C ILE A 251 -5.75 12.41 -2.18
N HIS A 252 -5.78 12.48 -3.51
CA HIS A 252 -4.82 13.31 -4.21
C HIS A 252 -5.24 14.79 -4.09
N SER A 253 -4.44 15.59 -3.40
CA SER A 253 -4.70 17.01 -3.08
C SER A 253 -4.64 17.97 -4.29
N ARG A 254 -4.92 17.49 -5.51
CA ARG A 254 -5.10 18.30 -6.73
C ARG A 254 -6.39 17.93 -7.42
N LYS A 255 -7.11 18.93 -7.95
CA LYS A 255 -8.26 18.68 -8.83
C LYS A 255 -7.83 17.96 -10.11
N ALA A 256 -8.78 17.33 -10.80
CA ALA A 256 -8.59 16.89 -12.18
C ALA A 256 -9.22 17.89 -13.15
N LEU A 257 -8.54 18.16 -14.26
CA LEU A 257 -9.10 18.83 -15.42
C LEU A 257 -9.20 17.78 -16.53
N LEU A 258 -10.42 17.43 -16.94
CA LEU A 258 -10.67 16.38 -17.93
C LEU A 258 -10.48 16.86 -19.37
N LYS A 259 -10.45 18.18 -19.57
CA LYS A 259 -10.22 18.83 -20.85
C LYS A 259 -8.95 19.67 -20.81
N GLY A 260 -8.24 19.71 -21.93
CA GLY A 260 -7.12 20.62 -22.17
C GLY A 260 -5.78 20.22 -21.55
N LEU A 261 -5.72 19.21 -20.68
CA LEU A 261 -4.47 18.75 -20.04
C LEU A 261 -4.24 17.24 -20.22
N SER A 262 -2.98 16.86 -20.45
CA SER A 262 -2.54 15.46 -20.35
C SER A 262 -2.59 14.95 -18.90
N PRO A 263 -2.55 13.62 -18.67
CA PRO A 263 -2.44 13.06 -17.33
C PRO A 263 -1.20 13.51 -16.55
N ALA A 264 -0.09 13.78 -17.23
CA ALA A 264 1.13 14.27 -16.62
C ALA A 264 0.97 15.73 -16.15
N GLU A 265 0.41 16.58 -17.00
CA GLU A 265 0.08 17.98 -16.67
C GLU A 265 -0.94 18.07 -15.53
N ASN A 266 -1.93 17.18 -15.50
CA ASN A 266 -2.89 17.06 -14.39
C ASN A 266 -2.25 16.74 -13.02
N ARG A 267 -0.98 16.33 -12.98
CA ARG A 267 -0.20 16.10 -11.74
C ARG A 267 0.80 17.21 -11.45
N SER A 268 0.92 18.20 -12.33
CA SER A 268 1.92 19.27 -12.22
C SER A 268 1.33 20.68 -12.29
N ILE A 269 0.28 20.91 -13.08
CA ILE A 269 -0.31 22.24 -13.30
C ILE A 269 -1.34 22.64 -12.23
N PRO A 270 -2.42 21.88 -11.94
CA PRO A 270 -3.37 22.32 -10.91
C PRO A 270 -2.67 22.41 -9.55
N PRO A 271 -2.92 23.48 -8.77
CA PRO A 271 -2.25 23.67 -7.49
C PRO A 271 -2.63 22.57 -6.50
N LEU A 272 -1.71 22.30 -5.57
CA LEU A 272 -1.99 21.47 -4.41
C LEU A 272 -2.81 22.28 -3.40
N LYS A 273 -3.89 21.70 -2.89
CA LYS A 273 -4.71 22.25 -1.80
C LYS A 273 -4.72 21.23 -0.66
N TYR A 274 -3.71 21.29 0.21
CA TYR A 274 -3.62 20.37 1.35
C TYR A 274 -4.64 20.72 2.44
N GLU A 275 -5.05 21.98 2.52
CA GLU A 275 -6.05 22.46 3.46
C GLU A 275 -7.40 21.77 3.30
N TYR A 276 -7.76 21.34 2.08
CA TYR A 276 -8.94 20.51 1.85
C TYR A 276 -8.78 19.12 2.45
N PHE A 277 -7.59 18.53 2.36
CA PHE A 277 -7.33 17.21 2.96
C PHE A 277 -7.49 17.26 4.48
N TYR A 278 -6.83 18.21 5.15
CA TYR A 278 -6.94 18.32 6.61
C TYR A 278 -8.30 18.82 7.08
N GLY A 279 -9.04 19.56 6.23
CA GLY A 279 -10.46 19.83 6.47
C GLY A 279 -11.27 18.53 6.61
N LEU A 280 -11.04 17.54 5.75
CA LEU A 280 -11.75 16.26 5.81
C LEU A 280 -11.49 15.50 7.13
N LEU A 281 -10.28 15.58 7.67
CA LEU A 281 -9.96 14.98 8.98
C LEU A 281 -10.79 15.61 10.10
N ARG A 282 -11.01 16.93 10.05
CA ARG A 282 -11.87 17.65 11.00
C ARG A 282 -13.33 17.27 10.84
N ASP A 283 -13.82 17.25 9.60
CA ASP A 283 -15.26 17.14 9.31
C ASP A 283 -15.77 15.69 9.27
N PHE A 284 -14.88 14.70 9.16
CA PHE A 284 -15.21 13.27 9.12
C PHE A 284 -14.31 12.44 10.07
N PRO A 285 -14.42 12.63 11.40
CA PRO A 285 -13.54 11.97 12.38
C PRO A 285 -13.68 10.44 12.42
N ASP A 286 -14.80 9.89 11.94
CA ASP A 286 -15.05 8.44 11.87
C ASP A 286 -14.46 7.79 10.60
N LEU A 287 -13.86 8.57 9.71
CA LEU A 287 -13.25 8.10 8.47
C LEU A 287 -11.72 8.22 8.52
N THR A 288 -11.07 7.38 7.72
CA THR A 288 -9.61 7.33 7.60
C THR A 288 -9.17 7.96 6.28
N PHE A 289 -8.11 8.78 6.33
CA PHE A 289 -7.63 9.49 5.14
C PHE A 289 -6.12 9.37 4.95
N THR A 290 -5.71 9.01 3.73
CA THR A 290 -4.29 9.01 3.30
C THR A 290 -4.05 10.15 2.31
N ILE A 291 -3.06 10.98 2.60
CA ILE A 291 -2.71 12.14 1.78
C ILE A 291 -1.86 11.73 0.57
N ASN A 292 -2.08 12.37 -0.57
CA ASN A 292 -1.30 12.14 -1.78
C ASN A 292 -1.05 13.42 -2.61
N GLY A 293 0.15 13.48 -3.19
CA GLY A 293 0.53 14.47 -4.21
C GLY A 293 1.52 15.50 -3.70
N GLY A 294 2.61 15.72 -4.44
CA GLY A 294 3.60 16.76 -4.12
C GLY A 294 4.55 16.45 -2.96
N ILE A 295 4.38 15.31 -2.28
CA ILE A 295 5.26 14.81 -1.23
C ILE A 295 6.39 14.00 -1.86
N THR A 296 7.63 14.36 -1.52
CA THR A 296 8.86 13.94 -2.20
C THR A 296 10.03 13.61 -1.26
N SER A 297 9.87 13.70 0.05
CA SER A 297 10.93 13.43 1.02
C SER A 297 10.39 12.78 2.30
N ILE A 298 11.29 12.15 3.08
CA ILE A 298 10.97 11.54 4.37
C ILE A 298 10.49 12.59 5.38
N ASP A 299 11.10 13.77 5.40
CA ASP A 299 10.67 14.87 6.26
C ASP A 299 9.23 15.32 5.98
N GLU A 300 8.85 15.41 4.70
CA GLU A 300 7.48 15.77 4.31
C GLU A 300 6.47 14.65 4.67
N ILE A 301 6.89 13.38 4.58
CA ILE A 301 6.06 12.24 5.01
C ILE A 301 5.82 12.33 6.52
N ASN A 302 6.89 12.49 7.30
CA ASN A 302 6.80 12.63 8.76
C ASN A 302 5.99 13.87 9.17
N ALA A 303 6.16 14.98 8.46
CA ALA A 303 5.37 16.19 8.70
C ALA A 303 3.87 15.96 8.46
N ALA A 304 3.51 15.20 7.41
CA ALA A 304 2.11 14.88 7.12
C ALA A 304 1.50 13.96 8.20
N LEU A 305 2.23 12.92 8.61
CA LEU A 305 1.80 12.01 9.68
C LEU A 305 1.63 12.77 11.01
N LYS A 306 2.59 13.62 11.36
CA LYS A 306 2.53 14.47 12.57
C LYS A 306 1.35 15.45 12.55
N ALA A 307 0.97 15.94 11.37
CA ALA A 307 -0.19 16.81 11.20
C ALA A 307 -1.54 16.04 11.23
N GLY A 308 -1.52 14.72 11.38
CA GLY A 308 -2.72 13.91 11.61
C GLY A 308 -3.17 13.04 10.43
N ALA A 309 -2.44 13.04 9.30
CA ALA A 309 -2.74 12.10 8.22
C ALA A 309 -2.59 10.65 8.72
N HIS A 310 -3.57 9.78 8.44
CA HIS A 310 -3.45 8.36 8.79
C HIS A 310 -2.36 7.66 7.99
N GLY A 311 -2.08 8.14 6.78
CA GLY A 311 -1.06 7.59 5.91
C GLY A 311 -0.63 8.56 4.84
N VAL A 312 0.53 8.28 4.25
CA VAL A 312 1.08 9.06 3.15
C VAL A 312 1.32 8.17 1.94
N MET A 313 0.75 8.55 0.81
CA MET A 313 0.97 7.88 -0.46
C MET A 313 1.93 8.67 -1.34
N VAL A 314 3.05 8.06 -1.70
CA VAL A 314 4.11 8.66 -2.52
C VAL A 314 4.15 8.03 -3.91
N GLY A 315 4.04 8.86 -4.95
CA GLY A 315 4.08 8.40 -6.34
C GLY A 315 5.45 8.60 -6.99
N ARG A 316 5.57 9.65 -7.81
CA ARG A 316 6.75 9.91 -8.66
C ARG A 316 8.09 9.86 -7.90
N ALA A 317 8.15 10.34 -6.66
CA ALA A 317 9.39 10.31 -5.90
C ALA A 317 9.84 8.87 -5.57
N ALA A 318 8.91 8.00 -5.16
CA ALA A 318 9.20 6.59 -4.87
C ALA A 318 9.63 5.81 -6.12
N TYR A 319 9.21 6.21 -7.32
CA TYR A 319 9.63 5.57 -8.57
C TYR A 319 10.94 6.15 -9.13
N ASN A 320 11.07 7.47 -9.14
CA ASN A 320 12.23 8.14 -9.75
C ASN A 320 13.47 8.09 -8.85
N ASN A 321 13.27 7.93 -7.54
CA ASN A 321 14.32 7.87 -6.54
C ASN A 321 14.00 6.80 -5.47
N PRO A 322 13.88 5.51 -5.87
CA PRO A 322 13.42 4.45 -4.98
C PRO A 322 14.41 4.21 -3.83
N TRP A 323 15.73 4.35 -4.06
CA TRP A 323 16.71 4.13 -3.01
C TRP A 323 16.57 5.12 -1.85
N HIS A 324 16.48 6.43 -2.14
CA HIS A 324 16.36 7.45 -1.11
C HIS A 324 14.94 7.64 -0.55
N ILE A 325 13.91 7.07 -1.18
CA ILE A 325 12.57 7.09 -0.59
C ILE A 325 12.34 5.78 0.17
N LEU A 326 12.37 4.65 -0.53
CA LEU A 326 12.03 3.35 0.06
C LEU A 326 13.07 2.87 1.07
N GLY A 327 14.36 3.19 0.86
CA GLY A 327 15.44 2.77 1.76
C GLY A 327 15.31 3.31 3.19
N HIS A 328 14.51 4.36 3.39
CA HIS A 328 14.23 4.95 4.70
C HIS A 328 12.86 4.60 5.26
N VAL A 329 11.97 3.97 4.50
CA VAL A 329 10.60 3.71 4.94
C VAL A 329 10.59 2.85 6.19
N ASP A 330 11.30 1.72 6.17
CA ASP A 330 11.31 0.78 7.28
C ASP A 330 11.85 1.43 8.57
N SER A 331 12.90 2.24 8.49
CA SER A 331 13.52 2.87 9.67
C SER A 331 12.87 4.17 10.11
N ALA A 332 12.69 5.12 9.20
CA ALA A 332 12.21 6.46 9.53
C ALA A 332 10.70 6.50 9.77
N ILE A 333 9.93 5.61 9.15
CA ILE A 333 8.46 5.60 9.27
C ILE A 333 8.00 4.50 10.23
N TYR A 334 8.50 3.27 10.05
CA TYR A 334 8.07 2.12 10.86
C TYR A 334 8.95 1.83 12.08
N GLY A 335 10.04 2.59 12.29
CA GLY A 335 10.92 2.44 13.45
C GLY A 335 11.73 1.13 13.47
N ILE A 336 11.87 0.47 12.33
CA ILE A 336 12.63 -0.78 12.20
C ILE A 336 14.12 -0.45 12.05
N PRO A 337 15.02 -1.05 12.85
CA PRO A 337 16.45 -0.80 12.72
C PRO A 337 16.95 -1.04 11.31
N SER A 338 17.80 -0.14 10.80
CA SER A 338 18.41 -0.29 9.48
C SER A 338 19.14 -1.62 9.37
N SER A 339 18.88 -2.36 8.30
CA SER A 339 19.51 -3.66 8.02
C SER A 339 20.93 -3.54 7.45
N GLY A 340 21.41 -2.31 7.20
CA GLY A 340 22.68 -2.09 6.49
C GLY A 340 22.63 -2.52 5.01
N LEU A 341 21.43 -2.63 4.44
CA LEU A 341 21.20 -3.07 3.06
C LEU A 341 21.97 -2.19 2.07
N THR A 342 22.70 -2.82 1.15
CA THR A 342 23.44 -2.14 0.09
C THR A 342 22.77 -2.31 -1.27
N ARG A 343 23.09 -1.40 -2.22
CA ARG A 343 22.57 -1.49 -3.58
C ARG A 343 23.01 -2.78 -4.27
N ARG A 344 24.25 -3.23 -4.02
CA ARG A 344 24.78 -4.51 -4.55
C ARG A 344 23.90 -5.69 -4.13
N GLN A 345 23.57 -5.78 -2.85
CA GLN A 345 22.72 -6.86 -2.33
C GLN A 345 21.31 -6.86 -2.94
N VAL A 346 20.72 -5.67 -3.15
CA VAL A 346 19.43 -5.55 -3.84
C VAL A 346 19.54 -6.01 -5.29
N LEU A 347 20.58 -5.57 -6.01
CA LEU A 347 20.79 -5.94 -7.42
C LEU A 347 21.06 -7.43 -7.58
N GLU A 348 21.81 -8.07 -6.68
CA GLU A 348 22.03 -9.53 -6.69
C GLU A 348 20.71 -10.29 -6.56
N LYS A 349 19.85 -9.90 -5.60
CA LYS A 349 18.51 -10.49 -5.44
C LYS A 349 17.62 -10.21 -6.66
N TYR A 350 17.66 -8.99 -7.18
CA TYR A 350 16.88 -8.61 -8.36
C TYR A 350 17.37 -9.32 -9.63
N GLN A 351 18.65 -9.64 -9.74
CA GLN A 351 19.20 -10.48 -10.81
C GLN A 351 18.57 -11.87 -10.78
N VAL A 352 18.55 -12.52 -9.61
CA VAL A 352 17.94 -13.86 -9.45
C VAL A 352 16.46 -13.84 -9.85
N TYR A 353 15.72 -12.84 -9.36
CA TYR A 353 14.33 -12.63 -9.77
C TYR A 353 14.22 -12.44 -11.29
N GLY A 354 15.00 -11.53 -11.86
CA GLY A 354 14.95 -11.18 -13.26
C GLY A 354 15.25 -12.37 -14.19
N GLU A 355 16.27 -13.17 -13.87
CA GLU A 355 16.56 -14.42 -14.59
C GLU A 355 15.41 -15.42 -14.50
N SER A 356 14.69 -15.46 -13.38
CA SER A 356 13.55 -16.37 -13.20
C SER A 356 12.31 -15.99 -14.02
N VAL A 357 12.19 -14.74 -14.47
CA VAL A 357 11.00 -14.25 -15.20
C VAL A 357 11.27 -13.96 -16.67
N VAL A 358 12.48 -13.53 -17.02
CA VAL A 358 12.87 -13.32 -18.41
C VAL A 358 12.79 -14.66 -19.14
N ARG A 359 12.05 -14.69 -20.26
CA ARG A 359 11.92 -15.88 -21.14
C ARG A 359 11.37 -17.16 -20.49
N LYS A 360 10.81 -17.08 -19.26
CA LYS A 360 10.12 -18.23 -18.61
C LYS A 360 8.89 -18.70 -19.41
N TYR A 361 8.35 -17.84 -20.27
CA TYR A 361 7.30 -18.14 -21.23
C TYR A 361 7.76 -17.57 -22.58
N GLY A 362 7.51 -18.23 -23.72
CA GLY A 362 7.99 -17.75 -25.03
C GLY A 362 7.59 -16.29 -25.34
N LEU A 363 6.49 -15.81 -24.75
CA LEU A 363 5.98 -14.42 -24.79
C LEU A 363 6.20 -13.63 -23.48
N GLY A 364 7.14 -14.07 -22.63
CA GLY A 364 7.44 -13.48 -21.32
C GLY A 364 8.10 -12.11 -21.40
N PRO A 365 8.24 -11.42 -20.25
CA PRO A 365 8.84 -10.09 -20.20
C PRO A 365 10.27 -10.10 -20.76
N THR A 366 10.61 -9.03 -21.46
CA THR A 366 11.95 -8.81 -22.00
C THR A 366 12.88 -8.28 -20.90
N VAL A 367 14.20 -8.31 -21.15
CA VAL A 367 15.19 -7.65 -20.28
C VAL A 367 14.83 -6.18 -20.05
N ARG A 368 14.32 -5.50 -21.08
CA ARG A 368 13.87 -4.10 -20.99
C ARG A 368 12.75 -3.91 -19.99
N ASP A 369 11.75 -4.80 -19.99
CA ASP A 369 10.61 -4.71 -19.08
C ASP A 369 11.07 -4.88 -17.63
N VAL A 370 11.96 -5.83 -17.36
CA VAL A 370 12.48 -6.12 -16.02
C VAL A 370 13.45 -5.04 -15.52
N VAL A 371 14.24 -4.44 -16.40
CA VAL A 371 15.24 -3.41 -16.03
C VAL A 371 14.63 -2.02 -15.89
N LYS A 372 13.52 -1.72 -16.57
CA LYS A 372 12.90 -0.38 -16.58
C LYS A 372 12.71 0.23 -15.18
N PRO A 373 12.30 -0.52 -14.13
CA PRO A 373 12.22 0.00 -12.76
C PRO A 373 13.55 0.48 -12.16
N LEU A 374 14.69 -0.05 -12.63
CA LEU A 374 16.02 0.30 -12.13
C LEU A 374 16.51 1.65 -12.65
N LEU A 375 15.84 2.28 -13.63
CA LEU A 375 16.30 3.53 -14.24
C LEU A 375 16.38 4.72 -13.26
N GLY A 376 15.66 4.64 -12.14
CA GLY A 376 15.72 5.59 -11.02
C GLY A 376 16.66 5.17 -9.88
N PHE A 377 17.19 3.95 -9.89
CA PHE A 377 17.85 3.33 -8.72
C PHE A 377 19.13 4.04 -8.26
N PHE A 378 19.86 4.64 -9.21
CA PHE A 378 21.08 5.43 -8.98
C PHE A 378 20.84 6.94 -9.09
N HIS A 379 19.61 7.42 -8.87
CA HIS A 379 19.31 8.85 -8.95
C HIS A 379 20.28 9.70 -8.11
N SER A 380 20.82 10.77 -8.70
CA SER A 380 21.82 11.66 -8.09
C SER A 380 23.15 11.03 -7.64
N GLU A 381 23.43 9.77 -8.00
CA GLU A 381 24.69 9.11 -7.66
C GLU A 381 25.79 9.30 -8.73
N PRO A 382 27.07 9.27 -8.34
CA PRO A 382 28.19 9.17 -9.27
C PRO A 382 28.01 7.99 -10.24
N GLY A 383 28.29 8.23 -11.52
CA GLY A 383 28.19 7.19 -12.55
C GLY A 383 26.80 6.98 -13.15
N ASN A 384 25.72 7.49 -12.54
CA ASN A 384 24.33 7.29 -13.02
C ASN A 384 24.13 7.68 -14.50
N GLY A 385 24.65 8.84 -14.92
CA GLY A 385 24.54 9.27 -16.31
C GLY A 385 25.26 8.35 -17.30
N LEU A 386 26.41 7.79 -16.90
CA LEU A 386 27.15 6.81 -17.71
C LEU A 386 26.43 5.46 -17.72
N TRP A 387 25.94 5.02 -16.56
CA TRP A 387 25.15 3.80 -16.41
C TRP A 387 23.91 3.81 -17.30
N LYS A 388 23.16 4.92 -17.36
CA LYS A 388 22.00 5.05 -18.27
C LYS A 388 22.37 4.89 -19.75
N ARG A 389 23.46 5.53 -20.19
CA ARG A 389 23.94 5.37 -21.58
C ARG A 389 24.35 3.93 -21.88
N LYS A 390 25.07 3.29 -20.95
CA LYS A 390 25.43 1.87 -21.08
C LYS A 390 24.20 0.97 -21.07
N ALA A 391 23.21 1.25 -20.23
CA ALA A 391 21.95 0.52 -20.17
C ALA A 391 21.21 0.60 -21.51
N ASP A 392 21.12 1.79 -22.12
CA ASP A 392 20.48 1.96 -23.43
C ASP A 392 21.18 1.16 -24.54
N SER A 393 22.52 1.07 -24.52
CA SER A 393 23.28 0.22 -25.44
C SER A 393 23.10 -1.27 -25.14
N ALA A 394 23.25 -1.67 -23.87
CA ALA A 394 23.13 -3.07 -23.44
C ALA A 394 21.73 -3.63 -23.70
N LEU A 395 20.67 -2.83 -23.60
CA LEU A 395 19.30 -3.25 -23.92
C LEU A 395 19.08 -3.61 -25.40
N GLN A 396 20.04 -3.34 -26.29
CA GLN A 396 19.98 -3.74 -27.70
C GLN A 396 20.59 -5.13 -27.95
N THR A 397 21.50 -5.57 -27.08
CA THR A 397 22.32 -6.78 -27.28
C THR A 397 22.12 -7.83 -26.18
N CYS A 398 21.93 -7.40 -24.94
CA CYS A 398 21.77 -8.26 -23.78
C CYS A 398 20.46 -9.04 -23.82
N THR A 399 20.58 -10.32 -23.51
CA THR A 399 19.45 -11.26 -23.51
C THR A 399 19.12 -11.82 -22.13
N THR A 400 20.00 -11.57 -21.15
CA THR A 400 19.90 -12.00 -19.76
C THR A 400 20.09 -10.79 -18.84
N ILE A 401 19.64 -10.89 -17.59
CA ILE A 401 19.79 -9.82 -16.60
C ILE A 401 21.24 -9.79 -16.10
N LYS A 402 21.85 -10.96 -15.95
CA LYS A 402 23.26 -11.11 -15.59
C LYS A 402 24.18 -10.39 -16.58
N SER A 403 24.05 -10.65 -17.89
CA SER A 403 24.87 -9.98 -18.90
C SER A 403 24.65 -8.46 -18.88
N PHE A 404 23.40 -8.03 -18.67
CA PHE A 404 23.08 -6.61 -18.55
C PHE A 404 23.77 -5.97 -17.34
N PHE A 405 23.80 -6.62 -16.18
CA PHE A 405 24.50 -6.09 -15.00
C PHE A 405 26.02 -6.10 -15.16
N GLU A 406 26.60 -7.16 -15.73
CA GLU A 406 28.05 -7.23 -16.01
C GLU A 406 28.51 -6.08 -16.92
N GLU A 407 27.73 -5.74 -17.96
CA GLU A 407 28.07 -4.66 -18.89
C GLU A 407 27.86 -3.24 -18.34
N THR A 408 26.86 -3.07 -17.46
CA THR A 408 26.38 -1.74 -17.04
C THR A 408 26.92 -1.31 -15.68
N LEU A 409 27.01 -2.21 -14.70
CA LEU A 409 27.39 -1.86 -13.32
C LEU A 409 28.84 -1.40 -13.19
N VAL A 410 29.70 -1.70 -14.17
CA VAL A 410 31.07 -1.13 -14.27
C VAL A 410 31.09 0.41 -14.32
N ALA A 411 29.96 1.06 -14.63
CA ALA A 411 29.83 2.52 -14.59
C ALA A 411 29.49 3.09 -13.21
N ILE A 412 29.12 2.25 -12.24
CA ILE A 412 28.78 2.67 -10.89
C ILE A 412 29.96 2.31 -9.98
N PRO A 413 30.54 3.28 -9.23
CA PRO A 413 31.62 3.00 -8.30
C PRO A 413 31.20 2.03 -7.19
N ASP A 414 32.14 1.20 -6.70
CA ASP A 414 31.88 0.32 -5.56
C ASP A 414 31.48 1.09 -4.30
N SER A 415 32.00 2.31 -4.12
CA SER A 415 31.56 3.20 -3.03
C SER A 415 30.07 3.55 -3.08
N VAL A 416 29.41 3.49 -4.25
CA VAL A 416 27.96 3.68 -4.39
C VAL A 416 27.21 2.35 -4.22
N LEU A 417 27.76 1.25 -4.74
CA LEU A 417 27.14 -0.08 -4.70
C LEU A 417 27.12 -0.67 -3.29
N ASP A 418 28.19 -0.45 -2.54
CA ASP A 418 28.43 -1.06 -1.22
C ASP A 418 28.14 -0.12 -0.05
N SER A 419 27.77 1.14 -0.33
CA SER A 419 27.27 2.01 0.72
C SER A 419 25.87 1.58 1.16
N PRO A 420 25.61 1.52 2.48
CA PRO A 420 24.25 1.40 2.98
C PRO A 420 23.44 2.66 2.62
N VAL A 421 22.13 2.62 2.88
CA VAL A 421 21.28 3.81 2.74
C VAL A 421 21.86 4.93 3.62
N ALA A 422 22.37 6.00 2.98
CA ALA A 422 22.86 7.21 3.65
C ALA A 422 21.70 7.95 4.32
N GLU A 423 21.98 8.88 5.25
CA GLU A 423 20.94 9.66 5.94
C GLU A 423 19.93 10.32 4.98
N PRO A 424 18.65 10.48 5.39
CA PRO A 424 17.64 11.11 4.55
C PRO A 424 18.07 12.51 4.13
N LEU A 425 17.84 12.84 2.86
CA LEU A 425 18.06 14.20 2.37
C LEU A 425 17.07 15.17 3.05
N PRO A 426 17.52 16.36 3.48
CA PRO A 426 16.64 17.36 4.08
C PRO A 426 15.48 17.73 3.14
N GLY A 427 14.27 17.69 3.66
CA GLY A 427 13.05 18.09 2.98
C GLY A 427 12.35 19.27 3.64
N ARG A 428 11.13 19.58 3.19
CA ARG A 428 10.28 20.62 3.79
C ARG A 428 9.55 20.06 5.02
N GLY A 429 10.26 19.97 6.15
CA GLY A 429 9.68 19.47 7.41
C GLY A 429 8.57 20.35 7.99
N ASP A 430 8.45 21.60 7.53
CA ASP A 430 7.45 22.59 7.95
C ASP A 430 6.27 22.71 6.97
N LEU A 431 6.18 21.84 5.96
CA LEU A 431 5.18 21.92 4.87
C LEU A 431 3.74 22.06 5.38
N PHE A 432 3.42 21.47 6.54
CA PHE A 432 2.09 21.48 7.15
C PHE A 432 2.01 22.29 8.45
N ALA A 433 3.04 23.06 8.82
CA ALA A 433 3.10 23.75 10.11
C ALA A 433 1.94 24.74 10.34
N ASN A 434 1.46 25.39 9.26
CA ASN A 434 0.39 26.40 9.32
C ASN A 434 -0.97 25.87 8.83
N ILE A 435 -1.13 24.55 8.67
CA ILE A 435 -2.28 23.99 7.95
C ILE A 435 -3.62 24.27 8.62
N GLU A 436 -3.65 24.31 9.96
CA GLU A 436 -4.83 24.64 10.77
C GLU A 436 -5.40 26.03 10.45
N SER A 437 -4.52 27.00 10.14
CA SER A 437 -4.93 28.37 9.81
C SER A 437 -5.47 28.52 8.38
N LEU A 438 -5.24 27.52 7.53
CA LEU A 438 -5.63 27.52 6.12
C LEU A 438 -6.89 26.71 5.86
N LEU A 439 -7.45 26.05 6.88
CA LEU A 439 -8.58 25.16 6.71
C LEU A 439 -9.81 25.91 6.15
N PRO A 440 -10.56 25.28 5.23
CA PRO A 440 -11.83 25.81 4.79
C PRO A 440 -12.84 25.85 5.96
N PRO A 441 -13.92 26.66 5.85
CA PRO A 441 -15.00 26.64 6.83
C PRO A 441 -15.52 25.22 7.10
N PRO A 442 -15.95 24.90 8.33
CA PRO A 442 -16.59 23.63 8.67
C PRO A 442 -17.70 23.26 7.69
N TYR A 443 -17.66 22.02 7.20
CA TYR A 443 -18.74 21.46 6.41
C TYR A 443 -20.03 21.45 7.23
N LYS A 444 -21.13 21.85 6.60
CA LYS A 444 -22.48 21.75 7.18
C LYS A 444 -23.31 20.94 6.22
N THR A 445 -23.95 19.88 6.72
CA THR A 445 -24.85 19.11 5.86
C THR A 445 -26.05 19.97 5.49
N LYS A 446 -26.67 19.72 4.33
CA LYS A 446 -27.90 20.46 3.95
C LYS A 446 -29.05 20.25 4.95
N GLU A 447 -28.98 19.22 5.77
CA GLU A 447 -29.94 18.93 6.83
C GLU A 447 -29.76 19.85 8.05
N ASP A 448 -28.55 20.40 8.27
CA ASP A 448 -28.24 21.33 9.37
C ASP A 448 -28.57 22.80 9.04
N VAL A 449 -29.00 23.10 7.81
CA VAL A 449 -29.22 24.47 7.30
C VAL A 449 -30.71 24.83 7.19
N ILE A 450 -31.61 23.91 7.59
CA ILE A 450 -33.07 24.10 7.54
C ILE A 450 -33.64 24.38 8.94
#